data_AF-X1LQ76-F1
#
_entry.id   AF-X1LQ76-F1
#
_cell.length_a   1.000
_cell.length_b   1.000
_cell.length_c   1.000
_cell.angle_alpha   90.00
_cell.angle_beta   90.00
_cell.angle_gamma   90.00
#
_symmetry.space_group_name_H-M   'P 1'
#
loop_
_entity.id
_entity.type
_entity.pdbx_description
1 polymer ?
#
loop_
_entity_poly.entity_id
_entity_poly.type
_entity_poly.pdbx_seq_one_letter_code
_entity_poly.pdbx_strand_id
1 'polypeptide(L)'
;MATVNSAIAKQQISELATSNAEAIKHLKQAIAQGKHWYLALLEAVKVWDSIEEDYDDKHYRYLIANEAFDWLLLAQRLCQEVSELIPHKERINLLFFDQQPIELTKDEFKELIGNAKYRAYLNYLYGIFMERLLILTIAEEIRKKRRTAGLINEGNTINEAYQYLYGESEQELAQQFKRE
;
A
#
# COMPACT_ATOMS: atom_id res chain seq x y z
N MET A 1 4.52 17.69 -33.62
CA MET A 1 3.76 17.32 -32.40
C MET A 1 4.41 16.17 -31.62
N ALA A 2 4.92 15.11 -32.26
CA ALA A 2 5.60 13.99 -31.55
C ALA A 2 6.86 14.41 -30.74
N THR A 3 7.67 15.34 -31.25
CA THR A 3 8.92 15.78 -30.60
C THR A 3 8.67 16.65 -29.37
N VAL A 4 7.57 17.40 -29.35
CA VAL A 4 7.18 18.27 -28.22
C VAL A 4 6.65 17.43 -27.05
N ASN A 5 5.87 16.39 -27.34
CA ASN A 5 5.38 15.45 -26.31
C ASN A 5 6.53 14.64 -25.69
N SER A 6 7.57 14.30 -26.46
CA SER A 6 8.77 13.62 -25.92
C SER A 6 9.60 14.52 -25.01
N ALA A 7 9.70 15.81 -25.32
CA ALA A 7 10.42 16.77 -24.47
C ALA A 7 9.69 17.06 -23.17
N ILE A 8 8.36 17.24 -23.22
CA ILE A 8 7.52 17.46 -22.04
C ILE A 8 7.54 16.23 -21.11
N ALA A 9 7.40 15.01 -21.67
CA ALA A 9 7.47 13.79 -20.87
C ALA A 9 8.84 13.63 -20.19
N LYS A 10 9.94 13.89 -20.90
CA LYS A 10 11.29 13.84 -20.30
C LYS A 10 11.48 14.89 -19.20
N GLN A 11 10.95 16.09 -19.39
CA GLN A 11 11.03 17.16 -18.40
C GLN A 11 10.23 16.79 -17.14
N GLN A 12 9.01 16.29 -17.30
CA GLN A 12 8.16 15.82 -16.19
C GLN A 12 8.79 14.66 -15.43
N ILE A 13 9.41 13.69 -16.12
CA ILE A 13 10.17 12.59 -15.49
C ILE A 13 11.36 13.12 -14.69
N SER A 14 12.08 14.12 -15.23
CA SER A 14 13.22 14.73 -14.52
C SER A 14 12.82 15.54 -13.29
N GLU A 15 11.66 16.21 -13.34
CA GLU A 15 11.09 16.96 -12.21
C GLU A 15 10.64 16.00 -11.09
N LEU A 16 9.96 14.91 -11.45
CA LEU A 16 9.56 13.85 -10.50
C LEU A 16 10.78 13.20 -9.82
N ALA A 17 11.81 12.87 -10.58
CA ALA A 17 13.05 12.30 -10.03
C ALA A 17 13.74 13.27 -9.05
N THR A 18 13.68 14.57 -9.35
CA THR A 18 14.23 15.61 -8.47
C THR A 18 13.42 15.72 -7.18
N SER A 19 12.09 15.77 -7.27
CA SER A 19 11.18 15.83 -6.11
C SER A 19 11.35 14.60 -5.20
N ASN A 20 11.41 13.39 -5.77
CA ASN A 20 11.62 12.17 -5.00
C ASN A 20 12.99 12.16 -4.29
N ALA A 21 14.05 12.62 -4.97
CA ALA A 21 15.37 12.72 -4.37
C ALA A 21 15.41 13.74 -3.21
N GLU A 22 14.68 14.84 -3.35
CA GLU A 22 14.49 15.82 -2.28
C GLU A 22 13.73 15.23 -1.09
N ALA A 23 12.68 14.42 -1.33
CA ALA A 23 11.95 13.72 -0.28
C ALA A 23 12.86 12.77 0.52
N ILE A 24 13.72 11.99 -0.15
CA ILE A 24 14.70 11.10 0.50
C ILE A 24 15.74 11.90 1.28
N LYS A 25 16.23 13.00 0.71
CA LYS A 25 17.18 13.88 1.38
C LYS A 25 16.57 14.50 2.63
N HIS A 26 15.33 14.99 2.55
CA HIS A 26 14.58 15.53 3.67
C HIS A 26 14.43 14.48 4.78
N LEU A 27 14.05 13.25 4.41
CA LEU A 27 13.94 12.13 5.36
C LEU A 27 15.26 11.87 6.10
N LYS A 28 16.37 11.71 5.38
CA LYS A 28 17.71 11.48 5.95
C LYS A 28 18.12 12.62 6.89
N GLN A 29 17.88 13.87 6.48
CA GLN A 29 18.22 15.05 7.27
C GLN A 29 17.39 15.18 8.54
N ALA A 30 16.07 14.97 8.46
CA ALA A 30 15.19 15.06 9.62
C ALA A 30 15.56 14.02 10.69
N ILE A 31 15.87 12.78 10.28
CA ILE A 31 16.35 11.74 11.19
C ILE A 31 17.69 12.15 11.83
N ALA A 32 18.64 12.64 11.03
CA ALA A 32 19.94 13.10 11.53
C ALA A 32 19.83 14.28 12.51
N GLN A 33 18.79 15.11 12.38
CA GLN A 33 18.48 16.22 13.31
C GLN A 33 17.78 15.77 14.59
N GLY A 34 17.55 14.46 14.77
CA GLY A 34 16.93 13.89 15.97
C GLY A 34 15.41 13.82 15.94
N LYS A 35 14.76 14.09 14.79
CA LYS A 35 13.33 13.88 14.64
C LYS A 35 13.02 12.38 14.68
N HIS A 36 11.88 12.02 15.28
CA HIS A 36 11.40 10.65 15.23
C HIS A 36 11.21 10.20 13.77
N TRP A 37 11.83 9.09 13.39
CA TRP A 37 11.91 8.64 12.00
C TRP A 37 10.53 8.42 11.36
N TYR A 38 9.55 7.93 12.13
CA TYR A 38 8.16 7.76 11.66
C TYR A 38 7.50 9.09 11.23
N LEU A 39 7.74 10.18 11.96
CA LEU A 39 7.22 11.49 11.57
C LEU A 39 7.90 12.00 10.30
N ALA A 40 9.23 11.88 10.23
CA ALA A 40 10.00 12.25 9.04
C ALA A 40 9.58 11.43 7.81
N LEU A 41 9.24 10.15 8.01
CA LEU A 41 8.75 9.26 6.97
C LEU A 41 7.40 9.75 6.42
N LEU A 42 6.43 10.06 7.27
CA LEU A 42 5.13 10.54 6.83
C LEU A 42 5.22 11.88 6.07
N GLU A 43 6.13 12.76 6.50
CA GLU A 43 6.43 14.00 5.76
C GLU A 43 7.05 13.73 4.39
N ALA A 44 7.99 12.79 4.30
CA ALA A 44 8.56 12.38 3.03
C ALA A 44 7.50 11.75 2.11
N VAL A 45 6.59 10.93 2.66
CA VAL A 45 5.44 10.40 1.94
C VAL A 45 4.58 11.52 1.38
N LYS A 46 4.34 12.61 2.13
CA LYS A 46 3.51 13.74 1.67
C LYS A 46 4.08 14.46 0.46
N VAL A 47 5.40 14.63 0.38
CA VAL A 47 6.06 15.33 -0.73
C VAL A 47 6.47 14.43 -1.89
N TRP A 48 6.32 13.11 -1.77
CA TRP A 48 6.63 12.17 -2.84
C TRP A 48 5.66 12.24 -4.02
N ASP A 49 6.12 12.56 -5.23
CA ASP A 49 5.20 12.84 -6.35
C ASP A 49 5.00 11.66 -7.31
N SER A 50 5.90 10.67 -7.30
CA SER A 50 5.80 9.55 -8.24
C SER A 50 4.72 8.56 -7.81
N ILE A 51 3.83 8.22 -8.76
CA ILE A 51 2.76 7.23 -8.57
C ILE A 51 3.23 5.79 -8.73
N GLU A 52 4.33 5.59 -9.44
CA GLU A 52 5.01 4.32 -9.66
C GLU A 52 6.49 4.58 -9.97
N GLU A 53 7.35 3.58 -9.75
CA GLU A 53 8.76 3.61 -10.14
C GLU A 53 9.35 2.20 -10.31
N ASP A 54 10.40 2.08 -11.10
CA ASP A 54 11.24 0.89 -11.14
C ASP A 54 12.48 1.11 -10.28
N TYR A 55 12.65 0.29 -9.25
CA TYR A 55 13.78 0.37 -8.32
C TYR A 55 14.22 -1.01 -7.84
N ASP A 56 15.53 -1.28 -7.87
CA ASP A 56 16.13 -2.54 -7.41
C ASP A 56 15.45 -3.78 -8.03
N ASP A 57 15.31 -3.77 -9.36
CA ASP A 57 14.64 -4.80 -10.17
C ASP A 57 13.18 -5.09 -9.77
N LYS A 58 12.54 -4.15 -9.07
CA LYS A 58 11.13 -4.23 -8.68
C LYS A 58 10.35 -3.04 -9.20
N HIS A 59 9.16 -3.33 -9.73
CA HIS A 59 8.20 -2.30 -10.08
C HIS A 59 7.34 -1.97 -8.85
N TYR A 60 7.41 -0.73 -8.41
CA TYR A 60 6.61 -0.21 -7.31
C TYR A 60 5.43 0.59 -7.89
N ARG A 61 4.21 0.20 -7.55
CA ARG A 61 3.00 0.96 -7.93
C ARG A 61 2.30 1.49 -6.67
N TYR A 62 2.59 2.74 -6.33
CA TYR A 62 2.08 3.39 -5.12
C TYR A 62 0.62 3.81 -5.23
N LEU A 63 0.18 4.26 -6.42
CA LEU A 63 -1.19 4.70 -6.67
C LEU A 63 -1.88 3.79 -7.69
N ILE A 64 -2.83 3.00 -7.21
CA ILE A 64 -3.61 2.04 -7.99
C ILE A 64 -4.79 2.78 -8.62
N ALA A 65 -4.95 2.60 -9.94
CA ALA A 65 -6.02 3.21 -10.74
C ALA A 65 -6.18 4.74 -10.57
N ASN A 66 -5.11 5.44 -10.16
CA ASN A 66 -5.14 6.86 -9.82
C ASN A 66 -6.08 7.24 -8.66
N GLU A 67 -6.50 6.27 -7.84
CA GLU A 67 -7.52 6.46 -6.80
C GLU A 67 -7.11 5.91 -5.43
N ALA A 68 -6.39 4.80 -5.38
CA ALA A 68 -6.08 4.05 -4.16
C ALA A 68 -4.58 4.09 -3.87
N PHE A 69 -4.20 4.72 -2.77
CA PHE A 69 -2.79 4.92 -2.39
C PHE A 69 -2.34 3.89 -1.36
N ASP A 70 -1.41 3.02 -1.77
CA ASP A 70 -0.69 2.11 -0.88
C ASP A 70 0.51 2.83 -0.25
N TRP A 71 0.23 3.53 0.86
CA TRP A 71 1.26 4.29 1.55
C TRP A 71 2.31 3.39 2.24
N LEU A 72 1.95 2.15 2.58
CA LEU A 72 2.89 1.21 3.22
C LEU A 72 3.92 0.70 2.20
N LEU A 73 3.51 0.50 0.94
CA LEU A 73 4.44 0.20 -0.14
C LEU A 73 5.47 1.33 -0.35
N LEU A 74 5.01 2.59 -0.33
CA LEU A 74 5.92 3.74 -0.38
C LEU A 74 6.79 3.85 0.87
N ALA A 75 6.21 3.58 2.06
CA ALA A 75 6.95 3.54 3.30
C ALA A 75 8.06 2.48 3.26
N GLN A 76 7.79 1.30 2.68
CA GLN A 76 8.79 0.25 2.48
C GLN A 76 9.95 0.75 1.62
N ARG A 77 9.66 1.38 0.48
CA ARG A 77 10.67 1.96 -0.41
C ARG A 77 11.53 2.99 0.33
N LEU A 78 10.90 3.96 1.00
CA LEU A 78 11.61 5.00 1.75
C LEU A 78 12.42 4.43 2.91
N CYS A 79 11.94 3.38 3.58
CA CYS A 79 12.66 2.68 4.64
C CYS A 79 13.93 1.96 4.15
N GLN A 80 14.05 1.62 2.86
CA GLN A 80 15.28 1.05 2.31
C GLN A 80 16.42 2.08 2.35
N GLU A 81 16.11 3.34 2.02
CA GLU A 81 17.07 4.46 1.98
C GLU A 81 17.64 4.84 3.34
N VAL A 82 16.90 4.57 4.42
CA VAL A 82 17.26 4.92 5.80
C VAL A 82 17.35 3.71 6.71
N SER A 83 17.49 2.51 6.13
CA SER A 83 17.47 1.24 6.84
C SER A 83 18.50 1.15 7.97
N GLU A 84 19.66 1.77 7.80
CA GLU A 84 20.73 1.84 8.81
C GLU A 84 20.47 2.87 9.92
N LEU A 85 19.55 3.82 9.69
CA LEU A 85 19.25 4.92 10.60
C LEU A 85 18.04 4.64 11.51
N ILE A 86 17.30 3.55 11.26
CA ILE A 86 16.05 3.25 11.96
C ILE A 86 16.09 1.90 12.69
N PRO A 87 15.39 1.74 13.83
CA PRO A 87 15.35 0.48 14.54
C PRO A 87 14.72 -0.64 13.70
N HIS A 88 15.48 -1.71 13.46
CA HIS A 88 15.05 -2.83 12.62
C HIS A 88 13.70 -3.44 13.06
N LYS A 89 13.49 -3.58 14.36
CA LYS A 89 12.25 -4.13 14.94
C LYS A 89 11.05 -3.24 14.65
N GLU A 90 11.17 -1.93 14.87
CA GLU A 90 10.08 -0.98 14.61
C GLU A 90 9.73 -0.91 13.14
N ARG A 91 10.74 -0.96 12.26
CA ARG A 91 10.54 -1.04 10.80
C ARG A 91 9.72 -2.25 10.40
N ILE A 92 10.06 -3.45 10.91
CA ILE A 92 9.30 -4.67 10.62
C ILE A 92 7.87 -4.56 11.17
N ASN A 93 7.74 -4.10 12.41
CA ASN A 93 6.45 -3.91 13.06
C ASN A 93 5.53 -3.00 12.25
N LEU A 94 6.05 -1.88 11.74
CA LEU A 94 5.29 -0.98 10.89
C LEU A 94 4.88 -1.64 9.57
N LEU A 95 5.86 -2.17 8.81
CA LEU A 95 5.63 -2.61 7.44
C LEU A 95 4.82 -3.90 7.32
N PHE A 96 4.87 -4.79 8.32
CA PHE A 96 4.22 -6.11 8.23
C PHE A 96 3.07 -6.30 9.22
N PHE A 97 3.03 -5.52 10.30
CA PHE A 97 2.04 -5.68 11.36
C PHE A 97 1.18 -4.44 11.59
N ASP A 98 1.36 -3.39 10.76
CA ASP A 98 0.67 -2.09 10.88
C ASP A 98 0.82 -1.50 12.31
N GLN A 99 1.95 -1.78 12.96
CA GLN A 99 2.24 -1.32 14.32
C GLN A 99 3.05 -0.03 14.25
N GLN A 100 2.37 1.08 14.54
CA GLN A 100 2.97 2.41 14.57
C GLN A 100 3.99 2.50 15.72
N PRO A 101 5.21 2.99 15.48
CA PRO A 101 6.23 3.14 16.52
C PRO A 101 5.86 4.15 17.61
N ILE A 102 5.06 5.14 17.24
CA ILE A 102 4.50 6.17 18.12
C ILE A 102 3.00 6.28 17.84
N GLU A 103 2.22 6.58 18.87
CA GLU A 103 0.79 6.81 18.72
C GLU A 103 0.56 8.16 18.04
N LEU A 104 -0.23 8.16 16.96
CA LEU A 104 -0.74 9.35 16.31
C LEU A 104 -2.26 9.34 16.33
N THR A 105 -2.85 10.50 16.57
CA THR A 105 -4.27 10.71 16.28
C THR A 105 -4.52 10.66 14.78
N LYS A 106 -5.78 10.41 14.39
CA LYS A 106 -6.19 10.40 12.98
C LYS A 106 -5.91 11.73 12.29
N ASP A 107 -6.09 12.84 13.00
CA ASP A 107 -5.88 14.17 12.44
C ASP A 107 -4.39 14.48 12.23
N GLU A 108 -3.53 14.14 13.19
CA GLU A 108 -2.07 14.26 13.03
C GLU A 108 -1.56 13.43 11.84
N PHE A 109 -1.99 12.17 11.72
CA PHE A 109 -1.61 11.33 10.58
C PHE A 109 -2.06 11.93 9.25
N LYS A 110 -3.30 12.44 9.18
CA LYS A 110 -3.86 13.09 7.99
C LYS A 110 -3.11 14.36 7.60
N GLU A 111 -2.69 15.16 8.57
CA GLU A 111 -1.89 16.37 8.33
C GLU A 111 -0.49 16.05 7.81
N LEU A 112 0.14 15.02 8.39
CA LEU A 112 1.47 14.56 8.04
C LEU A 112 1.53 13.94 6.65
N ILE A 113 0.55 13.09 6.27
CA ILE A 113 0.50 12.45 4.95
C ILE A 113 -0.09 13.35 3.86
N GLY A 114 -0.90 14.33 4.26
CA GLY A 114 -1.60 15.27 3.39
C GLY A 114 -3.01 14.82 2.98
N ASN A 115 -3.92 15.79 2.84
CA ASN A 115 -5.35 15.54 2.58
C ASN A 115 -5.64 14.67 1.34
N ALA A 116 -4.94 14.91 0.23
CA ALA A 116 -5.17 14.17 -1.01
C ALA A 116 -4.74 12.69 -0.87
N LYS A 117 -3.52 12.45 -0.37
CA LYS A 117 -2.99 11.10 -0.12
C LYS A 117 -3.78 10.37 0.96
N TYR A 118 -4.25 11.08 1.99
CA TYR A 118 -5.12 10.49 3.00
C TYR A 118 -6.45 10.00 2.40
N ARG A 119 -7.09 10.76 1.50
CA ARG A 119 -8.30 10.30 0.80
C ARG A 119 -8.01 9.07 -0.06
N ALA A 120 -6.91 9.08 -0.81
CA ALA A 120 -6.52 7.94 -1.63
C ALA A 120 -6.17 6.71 -0.78
N TYR A 121 -5.56 6.89 0.39
CA TYR A 121 -5.32 5.84 1.36
C TYR A 121 -6.63 5.23 1.88
N LEU A 122 -7.62 6.07 2.20
CA LEU A 122 -8.94 5.57 2.57
C LEU A 122 -9.55 4.72 1.46
N ASN A 123 -9.43 5.13 0.19
CA ASN A 123 -9.90 4.33 -0.95
C ASN A 123 -9.22 2.96 -1.01
N TYR A 124 -7.91 2.90 -0.76
CA TYR A 124 -7.18 1.63 -0.67
C TYR A 124 -7.74 0.73 0.43
N LEU A 125 -7.93 1.26 1.64
CA LEU A 125 -8.55 0.52 2.75
C LEU A 125 -9.98 0.07 2.45
N TYR A 126 -10.78 0.93 1.81
CA TYR A 126 -12.13 0.59 1.39
C TYR A 126 -12.12 -0.57 0.41
N GLY A 127 -11.22 -0.58 -0.57
CA GLY A 127 -11.05 -1.71 -1.50
C GLY A 127 -10.81 -3.02 -0.75
N ILE A 128 -9.83 -3.04 0.15
CA ILE A 128 -9.51 -4.23 0.97
C ILE A 128 -10.70 -4.68 1.81
N PHE A 129 -11.37 -3.73 2.48
CA PHE A 129 -12.49 -4.05 3.37
C PHE A 129 -13.70 -4.58 2.60
N MET A 130 -14.05 -3.94 1.49
CA MET A 130 -15.15 -4.37 0.64
C MET A 130 -14.89 -5.75 0.06
N GLU A 131 -13.66 -6.02 -0.34
CA GLU A 131 -13.27 -7.31 -0.89
C GLU A 131 -13.44 -8.43 0.13
N ARG A 132 -12.90 -8.22 1.33
CA ARG A 132 -13.07 -9.16 2.45
C ARG A 132 -14.54 -9.37 2.78
N LEU A 133 -15.35 -8.31 2.78
CA LEU A 133 -16.77 -8.38 3.08
C LEU A 133 -17.54 -9.20 2.04
N LEU A 134 -17.22 -9.05 0.75
CA LEU A 134 -17.83 -9.83 -0.33
C LEU A 134 -17.57 -11.32 -0.16
N ILE A 135 -16.30 -11.69 0.03
CA ILE A 135 -15.89 -13.09 0.24
C ILE A 135 -16.61 -13.68 1.46
N LEU A 136 -16.62 -12.98 2.60
CA LEU A 136 -17.29 -13.45 3.82
C LEU A 136 -18.80 -13.58 3.65
N THR A 137 -19.43 -12.67 2.91
CA THR A 137 -20.88 -12.70 2.67
C THR A 137 -21.26 -13.92 1.84
N ILE A 138 -20.52 -14.19 0.77
CA ILE A 138 -20.73 -15.36 -0.10
C ILE A 138 -20.45 -16.65 0.69
N ALA A 139 -19.36 -16.70 1.46
CA ALA A 139 -19.02 -17.87 2.29
C ALA A 139 -20.13 -18.17 3.31
N GLU A 140 -20.70 -17.15 3.95
CA GLU A 140 -21.84 -17.30 4.87
C GLU A 140 -23.12 -17.74 4.15
N GLU A 141 -23.38 -17.28 2.93
CA GLU A 141 -24.50 -17.76 2.13
C GLU A 141 -24.36 -19.26 1.80
N ILE A 142 -23.18 -19.69 1.35
CA ILE A 142 -22.85 -21.09 1.08
C ILE A 142 -23.03 -21.93 2.34
N ARG A 143 -22.51 -21.45 3.47
CA ARG A 143 -22.63 -22.12 4.77
C ARG A 143 -24.10 -22.32 5.17
N LYS A 144 -24.94 -21.29 5.01
CA LYS A 144 -26.37 -21.36 5.31
C LYS A 144 -27.08 -22.38 4.42
N LYS A 145 -26.82 -22.36 3.10
CA LYS A 145 -27.38 -23.33 2.14
C LYS A 145 -27.04 -24.78 2.52
N ARG A 146 -25.78 -25.05 2.89
CA ARG A 146 -25.33 -26.38 3.34
C ARG A 146 -26.05 -26.85 4.59
N ARG A 147 -26.15 -25.98 5.60
CA ARG A 147 -26.87 -26.28 6.85
C ARG A 147 -28.34 -26.59 6.59
N THR A 148 -29.02 -25.81 5.73
CA THR A 148 -30.41 -26.10 5.35
C THR A 148 -30.57 -27.42 4.59
N ALA A 149 -29.54 -27.85 3.87
CA ALA A 149 -29.51 -29.14 3.16
C ALA A 149 -29.12 -30.33 4.06
N GLY A 150 -28.92 -30.13 5.36
CA GLY A 150 -28.52 -31.19 6.30
C GLY A 150 -27.06 -31.62 6.19
N LEU A 151 -26.21 -30.86 5.47
CA LEU A 151 -24.78 -31.13 5.37
C LEU A 151 -24.07 -30.59 6.63
N ILE A 152 -23.53 -31.51 7.44
CA ILE A 152 -22.86 -31.20 8.72
C ILE A 152 -21.40 -30.73 8.47
N ASN A 153 -20.77 -31.19 7.40
CA ASN A 153 -19.42 -30.77 7.06
C ASN A 153 -19.45 -29.38 6.42
N GLU A 154 -18.84 -28.40 7.09
CA GLU A 154 -18.81 -27.03 6.59
C GLU A 154 -17.85 -26.88 5.39
N GLY A 155 -16.92 -27.82 5.16
CA GLY A 155 -15.96 -27.74 4.06
C GLY A 155 -15.14 -26.44 4.08
N ASN A 156 -14.46 -26.10 3.00
CA ASN A 156 -13.78 -24.81 2.87
C ASN A 156 -14.70 -23.80 2.16
N THR A 157 -15.69 -23.27 2.88
CA THR A 157 -16.65 -22.28 2.33
C THR A 157 -15.97 -21.02 1.81
N ILE A 158 -14.83 -20.65 2.38
CA ILE A 158 -14.04 -19.49 1.94
C ILE A 158 -13.49 -19.76 0.53
N ASN A 159 -12.87 -20.93 0.31
CA ASN A 159 -12.33 -21.25 -1.00
C ASN A 159 -13.42 -21.36 -2.08
N GLU A 160 -14.60 -21.86 -1.72
CA GLU A 160 -15.76 -21.86 -2.61
C GLU A 160 -16.27 -20.45 -2.91
N ALA A 161 -16.20 -19.54 -1.94
CA ALA A 161 -16.52 -18.14 -2.16
C ALA A 161 -15.54 -17.47 -3.13
N TYR A 162 -14.23 -17.76 -3.00
CA TYR A 162 -13.23 -17.32 -3.98
C TYR A 162 -13.51 -17.89 -5.37
N GLN A 163 -13.76 -19.20 -5.49
CA GLN A 163 -14.10 -19.81 -6.78
C GLN A 163 -15.38 -19.24 -7.37
N TYR A 164 -16.39 -18.94 -6.55
CA TYR A 164 -17.62 -18.31 -7.01
C TYR A 164 -17.42 -16.87 -7.51
N LEU A 165 -16.63 -16.07 -6.79
CA LEU A 165 -16.42 -14.65 -7.10
C LEU A 165 -15.41 -14.45 -8.23
N TYR A 166 -14.33 -15.22 -8.23
CA TYR A 166 -13.15 -15.04 -9.09
C TYR A 166 -12.95 -16.14 -10.12
N GLY A 167 -13.64 -17.28 -9.99
CA GLY A 167 -13.40 -18.46 -10.82
C GLY A 167 -12.20 -19.32 -10.39
N GLU A 168 -11.39 -18.84 -9.45
CA GLU A 168 -10.14 -19.47 -9.00
C GLU A 168 -10.13 -19.61 -7.47
N SER A 169 -9.33 -20.53 -6.94
CA SER A 169 -9.12 -20.69 -5.49
C SER A 169 -8.26 -19.57 -4.92
N GLU A 170 -8.35 -19.35 -3.60
CA GLU A 170 -7.49 -18.40 -2.89
C GLU A 170 -5.99 -18.70 -3.12
N GLN A 171 -5.64 -19.99 -3.17
CA GLN A 171 -4.26 -20.41 -3.37
C GLN A 171 -3.75 -20.12 -4.78
N GLU A 172 -4.60 -20.28 -5.80
CA GLU A 172 -4.27 -19.95 -7.19
C GLU A 172 -4.07 -18.45 -7.36
N LEU A 173 -4.98 -17.64 -6.83
CA LEU A 173 -4.85 -16.17 -6.83
C LEU A 173 -3.60 -15.71 -6.09
N ALA A 174 -3.30 -16.29 -4.92
CA ALA A 174 -2.09 -15.96 -4.18
C ALA A 174 -0.80 -16.38 -4.92
N GLN A 175 -0.83 -17.44 -5.71
CA GLN A 175 0.30 -17.83 -6.55
C GLN A 175 0.48 -16.91 -7.75
N GLN A 176 -0.61 -16.43 -8.35
CA GLN A 176 -0.58 -15.43 -9.42
C GLN A 176 0.03 -14.12 -8.90
N PHE A 177 -0.46 -13.63 -7.76
CA PHE A 177 0.06 -12.42 -7.12
C PHE A 177 1.56 -12.48 -6.79
N LYS A 178 2.10 -13.66 -6.46
CA LYS A 178 3.55 -13.83 -6.20
C LYS A 178 4.43 -13.80 -7.45
N ARG A 179 3.85 -14.00 -8.62
CA ARG A 179 4.57 -14.01 -9.91
C ARG A 179 4.58 -12.64 -10.57
N GLU A 180 3.62 -11.79 -10.22
CA GLU A 180 3.56 -10.37 -10.55
C GLU A 180 4.56 -9.58 -9.69
#